data_AF-A0A357ILD5-F1
#
_entry.id   AF-A0A357ILD5-F1
#
_cell.length_a   1.000
_cell.length_b   1.000
_cell.length_c   1.000
_cell.angle_alpha   90.00
_cell.angle_beta   90.00
_cell.angle_gamma   90.00
#
_symmetry.space_group_name_H-M   'P 1'
#
loop_
_entity.id
_entity.type
_entity.pdbx_description
1 polymer ?
#
loop_
_entity_poly.entity_id
_entity_poly.type
_entity_poly.pdbx_seq_one_letter_code
_entity_poly.pdbx_strand_id
1 'polypeptide(L)'
;MIIEKLRRDYYFSVFTFILVELLLILAFLFVAIAYEGMFSQGLIVLSIGTLGFWIVTVYKIKDRYKKFMNHQKFRVVTLENKINYPTYFKKSMVVPLFLIGKGYMCKKTVIPKTFISFIEGKLVYPIKELEELGEKNHYEILYIYKGYAALIQDESKKRYLIHMDNLEPI
;
A
#
# COMPACT_ATOMS: atom_id res chain seq x y z
N MET A 1 13.43 4.10 10.84
CA MET A 1 12.40 3.02 10.83
C MET A 1 11.94 2.72 9.39
N ILE A 2 11.58 1.47 9.03
CA ILE A 2 11.17 1.06 7.66
C ILE A 2 10.08 1.96 7.07
N ILE A 3 9.09 2.30 7.89
CA ILE A 3 7.99 3.18 7.50
C ILE A 3 8.51 4.54 7.08
N GLU A 4 9.50 5.10 7.77
CA GLU A 4 10.09 6.39 7.42
C GLU A 4 10.83 6.33 6.09
N LYS A 5 11.53 5.23 5.81
CA LYS A 5 12.20 5.03 4.51
C LYS A 5 11.18 4.92 3.37
N LEU A 6 10.17 4.05 3.53
CA LEU A 6 9.09 3.91 2.53
C LEU A 6 8.30 5.20 2.34
N ARG A 7 8.03 5.92 3.44
CA ARG A 7 7.35 7.22 3.43
C ARG A 7 8.22 8.28 2.73
N ARG A 8 9.53 8.31 2.98
CA ARG A 8 10.47 9.22 2.32
C ARG A 8 10.55 8.94 0.82
N ASP A 9 10.66 7.67 0.42
CA ASP A 9 10.69 7.27 -0.99
C ASP A 9 9.38 7.59 -1.71
N TYR A 10 8.24 7.42 -1.02
CA TYR A 10 6.93 7.85 -1.51
C TYR A 10 6.88 9.37 -1.70
N TYR A 11 7.22 10.16 -0.67
CA TYR A 11 7.23 11.62 -0.78
C TYR A 11 8.17 12.13 -1.85
N PHE A 12 9.37 11.54 -1.99
CA PHE A 12 10.31 11.89 -3.03
C PHE A 12 9.74 11.60 -4.42
N SER A 13 9.06 10.48 -4.60
CA SER A 13 8.41 10.13 -5.87
C SER A 13 7.25 11.07 -6.18
N VAL A 14 6.43 11.43 -5.19
CA VAL A 14 5.33 12.40 -5.33
C VAL A 14 5.86 13.80 -5.62
N PHE A 15 6.92 14.24 -4.93
CA PHE A 15 7.55 15.53 -5.17
C PHE A 15 8.12 15.62 -6.59
N THR A 16 8.85 14.59 -7.03
CA THR A 16 9.36 14.52 -8.41
C THR A 16 8.22 14.58 -9.42
N PHE A 17 7.11 13.89 -9.12
CA PHE A 17 5.90 13.93 -9.96
C PHE A 17 5.33 15.34 -10.07
N ILE A 18 5.11 16.02 -8.94
CA ILE A 18 4.58 17.39 -8.91
C ILE A 18 5.48 18.35 -9.68
N LEU A 19 6.80 18.23 -9.52
CA LEU A 19 7.76 19.07 -10.22
C LEU A 19 7.70 18.87 -11.75
N VAL A 20 7.62 17.63 -12.21
CA VAL A 20 7.50 17.32 -13.65
C VAL A 20 6.16 17.80 -14.22
N GLU A 21 5.05 17.60 -13.51
CA GLU A 21 3.73 18.14 -13.91
C GLU A 21 3.74 19.66 -14.01
N LEU A 22 4.36 20.34 -13.05
CA LEU A 22 4.45 21.80 -13.06
C LEU A 22 5.24 22.30 -14.27
N LEU A 23 6.34 21.63 -14.63
CA LEU A 23 7.09 21.92 -15.86
C LEU A 23 6.27 21.67 -17.13
N LEU A 24 5.49 20.58 -17.18
CA LEU A 24 4.60 20.28 -18.32
C LEU A 24 3.51 21.34 -18.48
N ILE A 25 2.90 21.79 -17.37
CA ILE A 25 1.90 22.86 -17.37
C ILE A 25 2.52 24.17 -17.85
N LEU A 26 3.71 24.52 -17.37
CA LEU A 26 4.42 25.73 -17.83
C LEU A 26 4.74 25.67 -19.32
N ALA A 27 5.21 24.53 -19.82
CA ALA A 27 5.46 24.33 -21.24
C ALA A 27 4.18 24.46 -22.07
N PHE A 28 3.07 23.88 -21.59
CA PHE A 28 1.76 24.02 -22.22
C PHE A 28 1.30 25.49 -22.25
N LEU A 29 1.40 26.22 -21.14
CA LEU A 29 1.03 27.63 -21.06
C LEU A 29 1.86 28.48 -22.03
N PHE A 30 3.15 28.22 -22.13
CA PHE A 30 4.02 28.91 -23.09
C PHE A 30 3.55 28.66 -24.54
N VAL A 31 3.29 27.41 -24.92
CA VAL A 31 2.80 27.06 -26.26
C VAL A 31 1.42 27.65 -26.52
N ALA A 32 0.53 27.62 -25.54
CA ALA A 32 -0.82 28.19 -25.65
C ALA A 32 -0.82 29.70 -25.89
N ILE A 33 0.10 30.44 -25.25
CA ILE A 33 0.24 31.88 -25.43
C ILE A 33 0.96 32.21 -26.75
N ALA A 34 2.01 31.46 -27.10
CA ALA A 34 2.80 31.73 -28.29
C ALA A 34 2.12 31.29 -29.59
N TYR A 35 1.21 30.31 -29.53
CA TYR A 35 0.57 29.69 -30.69
C TYR A 35 -0.94 29.49 -30.44
N GLU A 36 -1.74 30.54 -30.64
CA GLU A 36 -3.19 30.56 -30.39
C GLU A 36 -3.96 29.42 -31.08
N GLY A 37 -3.53 29.01 -32.28
CA GLY A 37 -4.17 27.92 -33.04
C GLY A 37 -3.90 26.51 -32.50
N MET A 38 -2.97 26.35 -31.54
CA MET A 38 -2.51 25.05 -31.04
C MET A 38 -3.08 24.67 -29.66
N PHE A 39 -3.96 25.49 -29.09
CA PHE A 39 -4.47 25.30 -27.74
C PHE A 39 -5.15 23.93 -27.55
N SER A 40 -6.02 23.53 -28.50
CA SER A 40 -6.79 22.29 -28.41
C SER A 40 -5.90 21.05 -28.52
N GLN A 41 -4.94 21.03 -29.45
CA GLN A 41 -4.00 19.91 -29.56
C GLN A 41 -3.07 19.86 -28.33
N GLY A 42 -2.60 21.01 -27.86
CA GLY A 42 -1.78 21.11 -26.65
C GLY A 42 -2.50 20.56 -25.41
N LEU A 43 -3.79 20.84 -25.26
CA LEU A 43 -4.60 20.38 -24.12
C LEU A 43 -4.82 18.86 -24.15
N ILE A 44 -5.00 18.27 -25.34
CA ILE A 44 -5.07 16.83 -25.52
C ILE A 44 -3.72 16.17 -25.15
N VAL A 45 -2.61 16.73 -25.65
CA VAL A 45 -1.26 16.22 -25.36
C VAL A 45 -0.96 16.31 -23.86
N LEU A 46 -1.30 17.42 -23.20
CA LEU A 46 -1.13 17.59 -21.76
C LEU A 46 -1.94 16.53 -21.00
N SER A 47 -3.23 16.37 -21.35
CA SER A 47 -4.11 15.40 -20.67
C SER A 47 -3.60 13.96 -20.78
N ILE A 48 -3.19 13.54 -21.98
CA ILE A 48 -2.65 12.20 -22.22
C ILE A 48 -1.29 12.03 -21.52
N GLY A 49 -0.44 13.05 -21.58
CA GLY A 49 0.87 13.07 -20.92
C GLY A 49 0.74 12.91 -19.40
N THR A 50 -0.12 13.71 -18.76
CA THR A 50 -0.41 13.65 -17.33
C THR A 50 -0.98 12.30 -16.93
N LEU A 51 -1.94 11.75 -17.68
CA LEU A 51 -2.50 10.42 -17.41
C LEU A 51 -1.44 9.31 -17.52
N GLY A 52 -0.64 9.33 -18.58
CA GLY A 52 0.45 8.37 -18.79
C GLY A 52 1.49 8.45 -17.67
N PHE A 53 1.87 9.67 -17.27
CA PHE A 53 2.84 9.90 -16.21
C PHE A 53 2.32 9.47 -14.84
N TRP A 54 1.03 9.68 -14.56
CA TRP A 54 0.35 9.13 -13.38
C TRP A 54 0.44 7.61 -13.33
N ILE A 55 0.14 6.94 -14.44
CA ILE A 55 0.20 5.48 -14.54
C ILE A 55 1.63 5.00 -14.23
N VAL A 56 2.65 5.57 -14.90
CA VAL A 56 4.05 5.20 -14.69
C VAL A 56 4.48 5.41 -13.23
N THR A 57 4.10 6.53 -12.62
CA THR A 57 4.45 6.84 -11.23
C THR A 57 3.83 5.85 -10.26
N VAL A 58 2.54 5.54 -10.42
CA VAL A 58 1.85 4.54 -9.59
C VAL A 58 2.48 3.16 -9.75
N TYR A 59 2.81 2.74 -10.97
CA TYR A 59 3.48 1.46 -11.22
C TYR A 59 4.90 1.41 -10.61
N LYS A 60 5.70 2.49 -10.74
CA LYS A 60 7.04 2.57 -10.12
C LYS A 60 6.99 2.49 -8.60
N ILE A 61 6.02 3.18 -7.98
CA ILE A 61 5.81 3.11 -6.53
C ILE A 61 5.45 1.67 -6.16
N LYS A 62 4.45 1.07 -6.82
CA LYS A 62 4.01 -0.30 -6.56
C LYS A 62 5.15 -1.32 -6.70
N ASP A 63 5.98 -1.20 -7.74
CA ASP A 63 7.11 -2.10 -7.96
C ASP A 63 8.18 -1.95 -6.88
N ARG A 64 8.52 -0.72 -6.47
CA ARG A 64 9.44 -0.48 -5.34
C ARG A 64 8.92 -1.10 -4.05
N TYR A 65 7.64 -0.91 -3.72
CA TYR A 65 7.03 -1.54 -2.54
C TYR A 65 7.08 -3.06 -2.61
N LYS A 66 6.76 -3.66 -3.77
CA LYS A 66 6.79 -5.11 -3.96
C LYS A 66 8.21 -5.66 -3.83
N LYS A 67 9.20 -5.01 -4.44
CA LYS A 67 10.61 -5.42 -4.34
C LYS A 67 11.12 -5.33 -2.90
N PHE A 68 10.78 -4.28 -2.18
CA PHE A 68 11.13 -4.09 -0.78
C PHE A 68 10.55 -5.21 0.10
N MET A 69 9.25 -5.52 -0.06
CA MET A 69 8.59 -6.59 0.72
C MET A 69 9.13 -7.99 0.38
N ASN A 70 9.47 -8.26 -0.88
CA ASN A 70 9.87 -9.61 -1.32
C ASN A 70 11.33 -9.97 -1.02
N HIS A 71 12.24 -9.01 -0.85
CA HIS A 71 13.69 -9.30 -0.71
C HIS A 71 14.22 -9.09 0.71
N GLN A 72 13.40 -8.55 1.62
CA GLN A 72 13.85 -8.22 2.97
C GLN A 72 13.23 -9.18 3.97
N LYS A 73 14.07 -9.79 4.81
CA LYS A 73 13.62 -10.53 5.99
C LYS A 73 13.41 -9.54 7.13
N PHE A 74 12.39 -9.80 7.93
CA PHE A 74 12.05 -8.98 9.09
C PHE A 74 12.09 -9.83 10.35
N ARG A 75 12.50 -9.22 11.45
CA ARG A 75 12.37 -9.78 12.79
C ARG A 75 11.28 -9.02 13.55
N VAL A 76 10.59 -9.72 14.43
CA VAL A 76 9.65 -9.11 15.37
C VAL A 76 10.43 -8.68 16.61
N VAL A 77 10.41 -7.40 16.92
CA VAL A 77 11.16 -6.82 18.05
C VAL A 77 10.33 -6.80 19.33
N THR A 78 9.04 -6.54 19.19
CA THR A 78 8.09 -6.43 20.31
C THR A 78 6.71 -6.93 19.88
N LEU A 79 5.85 -7.26 20.84
CA LEU A 79 4.44 -7.62 20.60
C LEU A 79 3.48 -6.65 21.32
N GLU A 80 3.99 -5.52 21.81
CA GLU A 80 3.22 -4.55 22.58
C GLU A 80 2.12 -3.87 21.75
N ASN A 81 2.41 -3.52 20.50
CA ASN A 81 1.43 -2.88 19.64
C ASN A 81 0.51 -3.94 19.03
N LYS A 82 -0.76 -3.92 19.43
CA LYS A 82 -1.80 -4.83 18.90
C LYS A 82 -2.58 -4.21 17.76
N ILE A 83 -3.07 -5.03 16.85
CA ILE A 83 -3.98 -4.56 15.82
C ILE A 83 -5.39 -4.50 16.43
N ASN A 84 -6.10 -3.39 16.22
CA ASN A 84 -7.47 -3.26 16.72
C ASN A 84 -8.48 -3.92 15.76
N TYR A 85 -8.28 -5.21 15.47
CA TYR A 85 -9.22 -6.02 14.68
C TYR A 85 -10.06 -6.92 15.58
N PRO A 86 -11.35 -7.09 15.28
CA PRO A 86 -12.18 -8.03 16.02
C PRO A 86 -11.81 -9.47 15.66
N THR A 87 -11.96 -10.38 16.62
CA THR A 87 -11.75 -11.82 16.43
C THR A 87 -12.66 -12.43 15.37
N TYR A 88 -13.87 -11.90 15.24
CA TYR A 88 -14.80 -12.21 14.15
C TYR A 88 -15.73 -11.02 13.91
N PHE A 89 -16.26 -10.91 12.71
CA PHE A 89 -17.25 -9.89 12.39
C PHE A 89 -18.24 -10.36 11.32
N LYS A 90 -19.43 -9.76 11.31
CA LYS A 90 -20.43 -10.04 10.29
C LYS A 90 -20.02 -9.39 8.96
N LYS A 91 -19.97 -10.20 7.91
CA LYS A 91 -19.73 -9.80 6.52
C LYS A 91 -20.66 -8.64 6.17
N SER A 92 -20.07 -7.46 6.03
CA SER A 92 -20.74 -6.27 5.52
C SER A 92 -20.55 -6.17 4.00
N MET A 93 -20.89 -5.00 3.46
CA MET A 93 -20.64 -4.66 2.07
C MET A 93 -19.17 -4.85 1.70
N VAL A 94 -18.95 -5.45 0.54
CA VAL A 94 -17.62 -5.62 -0.04
C VAL A 94 -17.18 -4.27 -0.62
N VAL A 95 -16.08 -3.74 -0.13
CA VAL A 95 -15.53 -2.45 -0.56
C VAL A 95 -14.38 -2.71 -1.53
N PRO A 96 -14.37 -2.10 -2.72
CA PRO A 96 -13.18 -2.13 -3.58
C PRO A 96 -12.06 -1.35 -2.90
N LEU A 97 -10.91 -2.01 -2.72
CA LEU A 97 -9.69 -1.35 -2.27
C LEU A 97 -8.85 -1.06 -3.50
N PHE A 98 -8.65 0.23 -3.79
CA PHE A 98 -7.79 0.69 -4.90
C PHE A 98 -6.43 -0.03 -4.82
N LEU A 99 -6.02 -0.70 -5.91
CA LEU A 99 -4.79 -1.50 -6.05
C LEU A 99 -4.70 -2.84 -5.28
N ILE A 100 -5.60 -3.12 -4.33
CA ILE A 100 -5.45 -4.19 -3.33
C ILE A 100 -6.53 -5.28 -3.47
N GLY A 101 -7.58 -4.99 -4.25
CA GLY A 101 -8.66 -5.93 -4.54
C GLY A 101 -9.91 -5.58 -3.76
N LYS A 102 -10.36 -6.48 -2.87
CA LYS A 102 -11.61 -6.34 -2.13
C LYS A 102 -11.35 -6.40 -0.63
N GLY A 103 -12.12 -5.64 0.15
CA GLY A 103 -12.11 -5.68 1.61
C GLY A 103 -13.54 -5.78 2.16
N TYR A 104 -13.64 -6.07 3.46
CA TYR A 104 -14.89 -6.04 4.19
C TYR A 104 -14.89 -4.84 5.15
N MET A 105 -16.01 -4.14 5.23
CA MET A 105 -16.17 -3.05 6.18
C MET A 105 -16.50 -3.60 7.58
N CYS A 106 -15.69 -3.34 8.57
CA CYS A 106 -15.99 -3.64 9.96
C CYS A 106 -16.08 -2.34 10.75
N LYS A 107 -17.27 -1.99 11.22
CA LYS A 107 -17.55 -0.70 11.86
C LYS A 107 -17.08 0.46 10.97
N LYS A 108 -16.06 1.22 11.41
CA LYS A 108 -15.46 2.36 10.67
C LYS A 108 -14.13 2.00 9.97
N THR A 109 -13.76 0.72 9.96
CA THR A 109 -12.50 0.23 9.40
C THR A 109 -12.75 -0.71 8.23
N VAL A 110 -11.84 -0.76 7.27
CA VAL A 110 -11.89 -1.74 6.18
C VAL A 110 -10.81 -2.77 6.43
N ILE A 111 -11.18 -4.04 6.43
CA ILE A 111 -10.26 -5.17 6.60
C ILE A 111 -10.05 -5.80 5.21
N PRO A 112 -8.80 -5.87 4.72
CA PRO A 112 -8.49 -6.51 3.43
C PRO A 112 -8.94 -7.96 3.41
N LYS A 113 -9.44 -8.44 2.26
CA LYS A 113 -9.78 -9.87 2.10
C LYS A 113 -8.55 -10.78 2.29
N THR A 114 -7.35 -10.29 1.99
CA THR A 114 -6.09 -11.00 2.22
C THR A 114 -5.79 -11.27 3.69
N PHE A 115 -6.42 -10.52 4.61
CA PHE A 115 -6.25 -10.67 6.06
C PHE A 115 -7.28 -11.62 6.67
N ILE A 116 -8.11 -12.26 5.85
CA ILE A 116 -9.16 -13.17 6.30
C ILE A 116 -8.66 -14.61 6.21
N SER A 117 -8.80 -15.35 7.31
CA SER A 117 -8.46 -16.77 7.37
C SER A 117 -9.58 -17.62 6.77
N PHE A 118 -10.82 -17.43 7.22
CA PHE A 118 -11.97 -18.17 6.70
C PHE A 118 -13.29 -17.42 6.89
N ILE A 119 -14.33 -17.89 6.22
CA ILE A 119 -15.69 -17.31 6.22
C ILE A 119 -16.69 -18.43 6.51
N GLU A 120 -17.57 -18.21 7.47
CA GLU A 120 -18.62 -19.15 7.86
C GLU A 120 -19.99 -18.48 7.72
N GLY A 121 -20.67 -18.75 6.61
CA GLY A 121 -21.93 -18.09 6.25
C GLY A 121 -21.77 -16.56 6.16
N LYS A 122 -22.30 -15.84 7.16
CA LYS A 122 -22.19 -14.37 7.26
C LYS A 122 -21.07 -13.92 8.21
N LEU A 123 -20.36 -14.81 8.88
CA LEU A 123 -19.25 -14.47 9.77
C LEU A 123 -17.91 -14.56 9.05
N VAL A 124 -17.02 -13.63 9.36
CA VAL A 124 -15.70 -13.50 8.77
C VAL A 124 -14.68 -13.49 9.90
N TYR A 125 -13.64 -14.32 9.75
CA TYR A 125 -12.59 -14.50 10.75
C TYR A 125 -11.25 -14.03 10.19
N PRO A 126 -10.66 -12.96 10.74
CA PRO A 126 -9.31 -12.54 10.40
C PRO A 126 -8.27 -13.62 10.73
N ILE A 127 -7.11 -13.52 10.07
CA ILE A 127 -5.90 -14.24 10.46
C ILE A 127 -5.52 -13.80 11.88
N LYS A 128 -5.09 -14.74 12.72
CA LYS A 128 -4.73 -14.45 14.11
C LYS A 128 -3.50 -13.54 14.19
N GLU A 129 -3.47 -12.72 15.23
CA GLU A 129 -2.26 -11.96 15.58
C GLU A 129 -1.16 -12.90 16.10
N LEU A 130 0.09 -12.49 15.92
CA LEU A 130 1.22 -13.19 16.52
C LEU A 130 1.22 -12.93 18.03
N GLU A 131 1.01 -13.98 18.82
CA GLU A 131 0.94 -13.88 20.29
C GLU A 131 2.28 -14.19 20.97
N GLU A 132 3.14 -14.98 20.33
CA GLU A 132 4.41 -15.45 20.89
C GLU A 132 5.52 -15.39 19.84
N LEU A 133 6.75 -15.10 20.30
CA LEU A 133 7.94 -15.13 19.47
C LEU A 133 8.45 -16.56 19.37
N GLY A 134 8.52 -17.09 18.14
CA GLY A 134 9.17 -18.37 17.90
C GLY A 134 10.69 -18.26 18.00
N GLU A 135 11.36 -19.39 18.24
CA GLU A 135 12.83 -19.47 18.27
C GLU A 135 13.47 -18.92 17.00
N LYS A 136 12.82 -19.13 15.85
CA LYS A 136 13.18 -18.53 14.57
C LYS A 136 12.36 -17.25 14.33
N ASN A 137 12.94 -16.12 14.71
CA ASN A 137 12.35 -14.80 14.56
C ASN A 137 12.64 -14.16 13.19
N HIS A 138 12.37 -14.90 12.11
CA HIS A 138 12.55 -14.43 10.74
C HIS A 138 11.24 -14.59 9.97
N TYR A 139 10.74 -13.48 9.44
CA TYR A 139 9.46 -13.43 8.75
C TYR A 139 9.56 -12.69 7.43
N GLU A 140 8.79 -13.15 6.45
CA GLU A 140 8.56 -12.46 5.19
C GLU A 140 7.30 -11.59 5.32
N ILE A 141 7.39 -10.30 4.97
CA ILE A 141 6.20 -9.45 4.88
C ILE A 141 5.52 -9.74 3.55
N LEU A 142 4.34 -10.34 3.61
CA LEU A 142 3.52 -10.58 2.42
C LEU A 142 2.76 -9.33 1.99
N TYR A 143 2.31 -8.54 2.97
CA TYR A 143 1.45 -7.39 2.69
C TYR A 143 1.42 -6.39 3.84
N ILE A 144 1.33 -5.10 3.51
CA ILE A 144 1.15 -4.01 4.49
C ILE A 144 -0.14 -3.25 4.16
N TYR A 145 -1.04 -3.15 5.14
CA TYR A 145 -2.28 -2.38 5.03
C TYR A 145 -2.19 -1.06 5.78
N LYS A 146 -2.42 0.05 5.06
CA LYS A 146 -2.49 1.42 5.61
C LYS A 146 -1.30 1.80 6.51
N GLY A 147 -0.15 1.16 6.33
CA GLY A 147 1.07 1.44 7.07
C GLY A 147 1.06 1.06 8.56
N TYR A 148 0.04 0.35 9.07
CA TYR A 148 -0.03 -0.05 10.48
C TYR A 148 -0.16 -1.55 10.69
N ALA A 149 -0.83 -2.28 9.78
CA ALA A 149 -1.01 -3.73 9.90
C ALA A 149 -0.23 -4.45 8.81
N ALA A 150 0.55 -5.46 9.20
CA ALA A 150 1.31 -6.32 8.30
C ALA A 150 0.77 -7.74 8.35
N LEU A 151 0.71 -8.38 7.18
CA LEU A 151 0.59 -9.83 7.05
C LEU A 151 1.99 -10.39 6.87
N ILE A 152 2.43 -11.16 7.85
CA ILE A 152 3.73 -11.82 7.86
C ILE A 152 3.58 -13.32 7.64
N GLN A 153 4.62 -13.94 7.12
CA GLN A 153 4.70 -15.38 6.94
C GLN A 153 6.01 -15.92 7.52
N ASP A 154 5.91 -17.03 8.27
CA ASP A 154 7.06 -17.75 8.81
C ASP A 154 7.67 -18.73 7.79
N GLU A 155 8.80 -19.35 8.15
CA GLU A 155 9.45 -20.40 7.32
C GLU A 155 8.52 -21.61 7.08
N SER A 156 7.60 -21.89 7.99
CA SER A 156 6.60 -22.97 7.90
C SER A 156 5.39 -22.58 7.06
N LYS A 157 5.42 -21.43 6.38
CA LYS A 157 4.33 -20.85 5.59
C LYS A 157 3.06 -20.50 6.37
N LYS A 158 3.09 -20.52 7.70
CA LYS A 158 2.00 -19.99 8.54
C LYS A 158 1.97 -18.47 8.47
N ARG A 159 0.77 -17.92 8.50
CA ARG A 159 0.52 -16.48 8.31
C ARG A 159 -0.01 -15.87 9.61
N TYR A 160 0.48 -14.69 9.92
CA TYR A 160 0.09 -13.94 11.11
C TYR A 160 -0.14 -12.48 10.76
N LEU A 161 -1.02 -11.83 11.53
CA LEU A 161 -1.13 -10.38 11.53
C LEU A 161 -0.25 -9.79 12.62
N ILE A 162 0.39 -8.66 12.33
CA ILE A 162 1.18 -7.95 13.32
C ILE A 162 1.19 -6.44 13.04
N HIS A 163 1.29 -5.63 14.09
CA HIS A 163 1.49 -4.21 13.92
C HIS A 163 2.85 -3.92 13.26
N MET A 164 2.92 -2.96 12.35
CA MET A 164 4.14 -2.63 11.61
C MET A 164 5.28 -2.16 12.52
N ASP A 165 4.97 -1.44 13.60
CA ASP A 165 5.97 -0.92 14.55
C ASP A 165 6.65 -2.04 15.35
N ASN A 166 6.11 -3.26 15.30
CA ASN A 166 6.71 -4.43 15.93
C ASN A 166 7.78 -5.07 15.04
N LEU A 167 7.96 -4.62 13.80
CA LEU A 167 8.85 -5.24 12.81
C LEU A 167 10.10 -4.39 12.55
N GLU A 168 11.25 -5.05 12.52
CA GLU A 168 12.52 -4.47 12.08
C GLU A 168 13.12 -5.25 10.91
N PRO A 169 13.82 -4.56 10.00
CA PRO A 169 14.52 -5.23 8.93
C PRO A 169 15.79 -5.89 9.48
N ILE A 170 16.14 -7.04 8.94
CA ILE A 170 17.39 -7.76 9.21
C ILE A 170 18.41 -7.42 8.13
#